data_AF-A0A0L8GW29-F1
#
_entry.id   AF-A0A0L8GW29-F1
#
_cell.length_a   1.000
_cell.length_b   1.000
_cell.length_c   1.000
_cell.angle_alpha   90.00
_cell.angle_beta   90.00
_cell.angle_gamma   90.00
#
_symmetry.space_group_name_H-M   'P 1'
#
loop_
_entity.id
_entity.type
_entity.pdbx_description
1 polymer ?
#
loop_
_entity_poly.entity_id
_entity_poly.type
_entity_poly.pdbx_seq_one_letter_code
_entity_poly.pdbx_strand_id
1 'polypeptide(L)' 'FLGALFEEENESQELAFRSAIEKINLLSEIIPNSLLIEDVQHVRTHDSFHASRRGK' A
#
# COMPACT_ATOMS: atom_id res chain seq x y z
N PHE A 1 5.65 -3.45 8.12
CA PHE A 1 4.42 -2.81 7.60
C PHE A 1 4.82 -1.91 6.44
N LEU A 2 3.97 -1.77 5.43
CA LEU A 2 4.19 -0.88 4.29
C LEU A 2 2.97 0.02 4.12
N GLY A 3 3.20 1.33 4.05
CA GLY A 3 2.16 2.31 3.74
C GLY A 3 2.09 2.59 2.26
N ALA A 4 0.89 2.68 1.71
CA ALA A 4 0.64 3.11 0.34
C ALA A 4 -0.47 4.16 0.28
N LEU A 5 -0.26 5.18 -0.55
CA LEU A 5 -1.21 6.26 -0.79
C LEU A 5 -1.62 6.21 -2.27
N PHE A 6 -2.91 6.03 -2.54
CA PHE A 6 -3.44 6.04 -3.90
C PHE A 6 -4.45 7.15 -4.08
N GLU A 7 -4.54 7.67 -5.30
CA GLU A 7 -5.68 8.50 -5.70
C GLU A 7 -6.90 7.60 -5.92
N GLU A 8 -8.10 8.08 -5.57
CA GLU A 8 -9.37 7.33 -5.72
C GLU A 8 -9.59 6.78 -7.15
N GLU A 9 -9.01 7.43 -8.16
CA GLU A 9 -9.14 7.05 -9.58
C GLU A 9 -8.22 5.90 -10.00
N ASN A 10 -7.26 5.52 -9.15
CA ASN A 10 -6.17 4.60 -9.49
C ASN A 10 -6.34 3.20 -8.86
N GLU A 11 -7.54 2.62 -8.94
CA GLU A 11 -7.86 1.28 -8.40
C GLU A 11 -6.93 0.17 -8.93
N SER A 12 -6.48 0.27 -10.18
CA SER A 12 -5.56 -0.70 -10.79
C SER A 12 -4.21 -0.77 -10.07
N GLN A 13 -3.71 0.38 -9.59
CA GLN A 13 -2.43 0.43 -8.87
C GLN A 13 -2.54 -0.16 -7.46
N GLU A 14 -3.66 0.07 -6.79
CA GLU A 14 -3.95 -0.54 -5.49
C GLU A 14 -4.04 -2.07 -5.59
N LEU A 15 -4.74 -2.59 -6.61
CA LEU A 15 -4.83 -4.03 -6.86
C LEU A 15 -3.46 -4.64 -7.15
N ALA A 16 -2.63 -3.97 -7.95
CA ALA A 16 -1.27 -4.41 -8.21
C ALA A 16 -0.42 -4.44 -6.93
N PHE A 17 -0.57 -3.43 -6.07
CA PHE A 17 0.14 -3.34 -4.79
C PHE A 17 -0.26 -4.46 -3.82
N ARG A 18 -1.57 -4.70 -3.65
CA ARG A 18 -2.06 -5.83 -2.84
C ARG A 18 -1.57 -7.17 -3.36
N SER A 19 -1.65 -7.39 -4.68
CA SER A 19 -1.15 -8.62 -5.30
C SER A 19 0.36 -8.81 -5.11
N ALA A 20 1.14 -7.73 -5.09
CA ALA A 20 2.57 -7.78 -4.82
C ALA A 20 2.87 -8.16 -3.36
N ILE A 21 2.15 -7.57 -2.39
CA ILE A 21 2.26 -7.92 -0.96
C ILE A 21 1.96 -9.41 -0.76
N GLU A 22 0.85 -9.90 -1.32
CA GLU A 22 0.47 -11.32 -1.24
C GLU A 22 1.55 -12.23 -1.81
N LYS A 23 2.06 -11.92 -3.01
CA LYS A 23 3.13 -12.70 -3.64
C LYS A 23 4.38 -12.75 -2.79
N ILE A 24 4.78 -11.63 -2.18
CA ILE A 24 5.97 -11.58 -1.33
C ILE A 24 5.74 -12.39 -0.05
N ASN A 25 4.55 -12.31 0.55
CA ASN A 25 4.21 -13.08 1.75
C ASN A 25 4.19 -14.60 1.51
N LEU A 26 3.94 -15.04 0.27
CA LEU A 26 4.03 -16.45 -0.12
C LEU A 26 5.48 -16.92 -0.33
N LEU A 27 6.43 -16.00 -0.50
CA LEU A 27 7.84 -16.31 -0.73
C LEU A 27 8.60 -16.35 0.60
N SER A 28 8.61 -17.53 1.23
CA SER A 28 9.31 -17.79 2.49
C SER A 28 10.82 -17.57 2.41
N GLU A 29 11.41 -17.60 1.20
CA GLU A 29 12.82 -17.27 0.94
C GLU A 29 13.13 -15.78 1.14
N ILE A 30 12.15 -14.90 0.88
CA ILE A 30 12.33 -13.44 0.92
C ILE A 30 12.04 -12.91 2.32
N ILE A 31 10.97 -13.39 2.97
CA ILE A 31 10.61 -12.96 4.33
C ILE A 31 10.27 -14.17 5.21
N PRO A 32 11.28 -14.90 5.68
CA PRO A 32 11.05 -16.03 6.57
C PRO A 32 10.52 -15.56 7.93
N ASN A 33 9.46 -16.21 8.41
CA ASN A 33 8.85 -16.00 9.74
C ASN A 33 8.22 -14.61 9.98
N SER A 34 7.93 -13.85 8.93
CA SER A 34 7.24 -12.57 9.03
C SER A 34 6.24 -12.40 7.89
N LEU A 35 5.24 -11.55 8.11
CA LEU A 35 4.24 -11.17 7.12
C LEU A 35 4.31 -9.66 6.89
N LEU A 36 4.33 -9.25 5.62
CA LEU A 36 4.05 -7.87 5.24
C LEU A 36 2.57 -7.59 5.48
N ILE A 37 2.36 -6.50 6.20
CA ILE A 37 1.04 -5.92 6.45
C ILE A 37 1.02 -4.59 5.71
N GLU A 38 0.01 -4.39 4.88
CA GLU A 38 -0.25 -3.15 4.17
C GLU A 38 -1.14 -2.20 4.99
N ASP A 39 -0.88 -0.90 4.85
CA ASP A 39 -1.78 0.18 5.24
C ASP A 39 -2.03 1.04 4.00
N VAL A 40 -3.25 0.95 3.45
CA VAL A 40 -3.63 1.65 2.23
C VAL A 40 -4.52 2.83 2.59
N GLN A 41 -4.13 4.01 2.14
CA GLN A 41 -4.91 5.24 2.28
C GLN A 41 -5.26 5.82 0.90
N HIS A 42 -6.46 6.36 0.79
CA HIS A 42 -6.95 7.00 -0.42
C HIS A 42 -6.99 8.52 -0.23
N VAL A 43 -6.60 9.23 -1.28
CA VAL A 43 -6.72 10.68 -1.37
C VAL A 43 -7.46 11.05 -2.65
N ARG A 44 -8.12 12.21 -2.61
CA ARG A 44 -8.71 12.79 -3.81
C ARG A 44 -7.61 13.28 -4.74
N THR A 45 -7.87 13.17 -6.03
CA THR A 45 -6.99 13.66 -7.09
C THR A 45 -6.70 15.15 -6.88
N HIS A 46 -5.43 15.53 -6.97
CA HIS A 46 -4.93 16.90 -6.72
C HIS A 46 -5.05 17.42 -5.27
N ASP A 47 -5.42 16.59 -4.28
CA ASP A 47 -5.48 17.01 -2.88
C ASP A 47 -4.13 16.79 -2.16
N SER A 48 -3.15 17.63 -2.53
CA SER A 48 -1.80 17.60 -1.95
C SER A 48 -1.78 17.90 -0.45
N PHE A 49 -2.79 18.60 0.06
CA PHE A 49 -2.93 18.90 1.49
C PHE A 49 -3.24 17.63 2.28
N HIS A 50 -4.22 16.83 1.85
CA HIS A 50 -4.55 15.55 2.49
C HIS A 50 -3.45 14.51 2.32
N ALA A 51 -2.73 14.51 1.20
CA ALA A 51 -1.57 13.65 0.97
C ALA A 51 -0.39 13.96 1.94
N SER A 52 -0.28 15.20 2.42
CA SER A 52 0.81 15.63 3.31
C SER A 52 0.58 15.28 4.79
N ARG A 53 -0.54 14.63 5.13
CA ARG A 53 -0.95 14.38 6.51
C ARG A 53 0.01 13.39 7.18
N ARG A 54 0.97 13.90 7.96
CA ARG A 54 1.83 13.07 8.81
C ARG A 54 0.98 12.46 9.91
N GLY A 55 0.98 11.12 10.00
CA GLY A 55 0.29 10.37 11.05
C GLY A 55 0.61 10.96 12.43
N LYS A 56 -0.42 11.12 13.26
CA LYS A 56 -0.21 11.33 14.70
C LYS A 56 0.30 10.05 15.33
#